data_AF-A0A7C7CEV5-F1
#
_entry.id   AF-A0A7C7CEV5-F1
#
_cell.length_a   1.000
_cell.length_b   1.000
_cell.length_c   1.000
_cell.angle_alpha   90.00
_cell.angle_beta   90.00
_cell.angle_gamma   90.00
#
_symmetry.space_group_name_H-M   'P 1'
#
loop_
_entity.id
_entity.type
_entity.pdbx_description
1 polymer ?
#
loop_
_entity_poly.entity_id
_entity_poly.type
_entity_poly.pdbx_seq_one_letter_code
_entity_poly.pdbx_strand_id
1 'polypeptide(L)'
;PYSLVWLLLTFIYIVMPNTKVNFGAALFAGVIAGTIFQLTEFLYVNFQIGVASYNAIYGSFAALPLFLAWLQISWLIILFGAELSFAKQNVDKYELEIDSSDVSYNHRRLLSVLITHHLVLEFDKGEESSTTQQISDDLNIPIRIVRQVLFDLQEAHIISEVHTEDPKVVSYQPAQSINKISICTVVNAIENLGGDELPVEASAELKTIKASMDAIQKSIEKSSANILLKDI
;
A
#
# COMPACT_ATOMS: atom_id res chain seq x y z
N PRO A 1 3.83 -22.58 29.63
CA PRO A 1 2.48 -22.08 29.25
C PRO A 1 2.54 -20.75 28.49
N TYR A 2 3.12 -19.70 29.07
CA TYR A 2 3.11 -18.33 28.52
C TYR A 2 3.80 -18.18 27.16
N SER A 3 4.95 -18.83 26.98
CA SER A 3 5.69 -18.84 25.71
C SER A 3 4.90 -19.49 24.57
N LEU A 4 4.00 -20.43 24.86
CA LEU A 4 3.17 -21.09 23.85
C LEU A 4 2.12 -20.12 23.29
N VAL A 5 1.53 -19.27 24.15
CA VAL A 5 0.58 -18.23 23.74
C VAL A 5 1.27 -17.19 22.86
N TRP A 6 2.50 -16.79 23.22
CA TRP A 6 3.30 -15.87 22.40
C TRP A 6 3.56 -16.44 21.01
N LEU A 7 4.02 -17.70 20.93
CA LEU A 7 4.27 -18.37 19.65
C LEU A 7 2.99 -18.54 18.82
N LEU A 8 1.86 -18.87 19.46
CA LEU A 8 0.58 -19.03 18.79
C LEU A 8 0.08 -17.70 18.20
N LEU A 9 0.17 -16.60 18.96
CA LEU A 9 -0.22 -15.27 18.46
C LEU A 9 0.73 -14.79 17.36
N THR A 10 2.04 -14.99 17.51
CA THR A 10 3.01 -14.71 16.43
C THR A 10 2.68 -15.49 15.16
N PHE A 11 2.33 -16.77 15.27
CA PHE A 11 1.92 -17.58 14.12
C PHE A 11 0.65 -17.04 13.46
N ILE A 12 -0.37 -16.69 14.25
CA ILE A 12 -1.59 -16.06 13.75
C ILE A 12 -1.26 -14.78 12.98
N TYR A 13 -0.39 -13.92 13.51
CA TYR A 13 0.00 -12.66 12.86
C TYR A 13 0.83 -12.84 11.59
N ILE A 14 1.44 -14.02 11.37
CA ILE A 14 2.15 -14.32 10.13
C ILE A 14 1.19 -14.90 9.08
N VAL A 15 0.29 -15.79 9.48
CA VAL A 15 -0.51 -16.61 8.55
C VAL A 15 -1.84 -15.96 8.19
N MET A 16 -2.50 -15.33 9.16
CA MET A 16 -3.85 -14.77 8.98
C MET A 16 -3.90 -13.55 8.04
N PRO A 17 -2.90 -12.64 8.04
CA PRO A 17 -2.97 -11.47 7.17
C PRO A 17 -2.89 -11.80 5.68
N ASN A 18 -3.56 -10.98 4.87
CA ASN A 18 -3.49 -11.05 3.41
C ASN A 18 -2.18 -10.45 2.84
N THR A 19 -1.28 -9.97 3.71
CA THR A 19 0.00 -9.38 3.34
C THR A 19 1.15 -10.20 3.93
N LYS A 20 2.38 -9.98 3.45
CA LYS A 20 3.58 -10.57 4.05
C LYS A 20 3.97 -9.78 5.30
N VAL A 21 4.01 -10.47 6.43
CA VAL A 21 4.45 -9.90 7.71
C VAL A 21 5.85 -10.41 8.05
N ASN A 22 6.75 -9.49 8.37
CA ASN A 22 8.10 -9.80 8.80
C ASN A 22 8.07 -10.52 10.16
N PHE A 23 8.80 -11.62 10.28
CA PHE A 23 8.82 -12.44 11.50
C PHE A 23 9.16 -11.62 12.75
N GLY A 24 10.10 -10.68 12.66
CA GLY A 24 10.47 -9.82 13.78
C GLY A 24 9.34 -8.92 14.28
N ALA A 25 8.53 -8.37 13.37
CA ALA A 25 7.37 -7.55 13.74
C ALA A 25 6.26 -8.40 14.37
N ALA A 26 5.98 -9.58 13.79
CA ALA A 26 5.01 -10.52 14.32
C ALA A 26 5.41 -11.08 15.69
N LEU A 27 6.70 -11.32 15.92
CA LEU A 27 7.22 -11.78 17.21
C LEU A 27 7.06 -10.69 18.28
N PHE A 28 7.45 -9.45 17.97
CA PHE A 28 7.29 -8.31 18.86
C PHE A 28 5.82 -8.12 19.28
N ALA A 29 4.92 -8.12 18.30
CA ALA A 29 3.50 -8.02 18.54
C ALA A 29 2.94 -9.22 19.33
N GLY A 30 3.37 -10.45 19.01
CA GLY A 30 2.94 -11.67 19.69
C GLY A 30 3.33 -11.72 21.17
N VAL A 31 4.52 -11.24 21.52
CA VAL A 31 4.96 -11.16 22.93
C VAL A 31 4.11 -10.14 23.70
N ILE A 32 3.86 -8.96 23.12
CA ILE A 32 3.06 -7.92 23.77
C ILE A 32 1.61 -8.37 23.92
N ALA A 33 0.97 -8.76 22.82
CA ALA A 33 -0.43 -9.20 22.81
C ALA A 33 -0.63 -10.42 23.69
N GLY A 34 0.29 -11.38 23.68
CA GLY A 34 0.18 -12.57 24.52
C GLY A 34 0.41 -12.31 26.00
N THR A 35 1.24 -11.31 26.36
CA THR A 35 1.35 -10.84 27.74
C THR A 35 0.04 -10.20 28.22
N ILE A 36 -0.58 -9.35 27.38
CA ILE A 36 -1.89 -8.76 27.67
C ILE A 36 -2.95 -9.85 27.81
N PHE A 37 -3.00 -10.80 26.87
CA PHE A 37 -3.92 -11.93 26.89
C PHE A 37 -3.84 -12.71 28.20
N GLN A 38 -2.63 -12.98 28.66
CA GLN A 38 -2.42 -13.71 29.90
C GLN A 38 -2.89 -12.94 31.14
N LEU A 39 -2.63 -11.63 31.17
CA LEU A 39 -3.09 -10.77 32.25
C LEU A 39 -4.61 -10.72 32.29
N THR A 40 -5.25 -10.61 31.13
CA THR A 40 -6.71 -10.66 31.01
C THR A 40 -7.25 -12.01 31.46
N GLU A 41 -6.63 -13.13 31.07
CA GLU A 41 -7.02 -14.48 31.51
C GLU A 41 -7.02 -14.61 33.03
N PHE A 42 -5.93 -14.16 33.64
CA PHE A 42 -5.82 -14.15 35.09
C PHE A 42 -6.93 -13.31 35.74
N LEU A 43 -7.17 -12.09 35.26
CA LEU A 43 -8.22 -11.21 35.78
C LEU A 43 -9.62 -11.84 35.61
N TYR A 44 -9.88 -12.45 34.46
CA TYR A 44 -11.15 -13.08 34.15
C TYR A 44 -11.45 -14.25 35.09
N VAL A 45 -10.48 -15.15 35.29
CA VAL A 45 -10.65 -16.31 36.18
C VAL A 45 -10.91 -15.86 37.62
N ASN A 46 -10.15 -14.88 38.12
CA ASN A 46 -10.37 -14.35 39.47
C ASN A 46 -11.75 -13.68 39.61
N PHE A 47 -12.16 -12.91 38.62
CA PHE A 47 -13.46 -12.25 38.61
C PHE A 47 -14.62 -13.26 38.53
N GLN A 48 -14.50 -14.28 37.69
CA GLN A 48 -15.50 -15.33 37.54
C GLN A 48 -15.69 -16.12 38.84
N ILE A 49 -14.59 -16.48 39.53
CA ILE A 49 -14.63 -17.16 40.83
C ILE A 49 -15.37 -16.28 41.87
N GLY A 50 -15.04 -14.99 41.93
CA GLY A 50 -15.70 -14.04 42.83
C GLY A 50 -17.21 -13.93 42.59
N VAL A 51 -17.62 -13.74 41.33
CA VAL A 51 -19.04 -13.61 40.95
C VAL A 51 -19.81 -14.91 41.19
N ALA A 52 -19.21 -16.07 40.89
CA ALA A 52 -19.83 -17.37 41.14
C ALA A 52 -20.02 -17.66 42.64
N SER A 53 -19.11 -17.17 43.49
CA SER A 53 -19.19 -17.34 44.95
C SER A 53 -20.23 -16.44 45.64
N TYR A 54 -20.63 -15.32 45.03
CA TYR A 54 -21.50 -14.33 45.69
C TYR A 54 -23.00 -14.61 45.56
N ASN A 55 -23.46 -15.36 44.55
CA ASN A 55 -24.87 -15.78 44.41
C ASN A 55 -25.03 -16.97 43.45
N ALA A 56 -25.17 -18.21 43.96
CA ALA A 56 -25.26 -19.42 43.14
C ALA A 56 -26.42 -19.43 42.11
N ILE A 57 -27.52 -18.72 42.38
CA ILE A 57 -28.68 -18.62 41.48
C ILE A 57 -28.39 -17.67 40.29
N TYR A 58 -27.65 -16.58 40.54
CA TYR A 58 -27.28 -15.59 39.51
C TYR A 58 -25.95 -15.93 38.81
N GLY A 59 -25.10 -16.76 39.42
CA GLY A 59 -23.82 -17.19 38.84
C GLY A 59 -23.99 -17.95 37.52
N SER A 60 -24.99 -18.84 37.42
CA SER A 60 -25.28 -19.57 36.18
C SER A 60 -25.79 -18.66 35.06
N PHE A 61 -26.58 -17.63 35.39
CA PHE A 61 -27.04 -16.64 34.40
C PHE A 61 -25.90 -15.70 33.97
N ALA A 62 -25.01 -15.31 34.91
CA ALA A 62 -23.87 -14.44 34.64
C ALA A 62 -22.79 -15.10 33.77
N ALA A 63 -22.76 -16.44 33.69
CA ALA A 63 -21.77 -17.16 32.88
C ALA A 63 -21.78 -16.75 31.40
N LEU A 64 -22.97 -16.59 30.80
CA LEU A 64 -23.09 -16.23 29.38
C LEU A 64 -22.61 -14.79 29.10
N PRO A 65 -23.07 -13.73 29.81
CA PRO A 65 -22.51 -12.39 29.65
C PRO A 65 -21.00 -12.30 29.91
N LEU A 66 -20.50 -13.00 30.93
CA LEU A 66 -19.08 -13.05 31.24
C LEU A 66 -18.27 -13.70 30.12
N PHE A 67 -18.76 -14.82 29.56
CA PHE A 67 -18.13 -15.47 28.43
C PHE A 67 -18.10 -14.57 27.19
N LEU A 68 -19.19 -13.84 26.90
CA LEU A 68 -19.23 -12.88 25.79
C LEU A 68 -18.23 -11.73 26.00
N ALA A 69 -18.13 -11.19 27.23
CA ALA A 69 -17.14 -10.17 27.56
C ALA A 69 -15.70 -10.69 27.40
N TRP A 70 -15.44 -11.92 27.86
CA TRP A 70 -14.15 -12.59 27.68
C TRP A 70 -13.78 -12.73 26.21
N LEU A 71 -14.72 -13.21 25.39
CA LEU A 71 -14.54 -13.38 23.96
C LEU A 71 -14.27 -12.03 23.29
N GLN A 72 -15.05 -11.00 23.61
CA GLN A 72 -14.88 -9.64 23.10
C GLN A 72 -13.48 -9.09 23.40
N ILE A 73 -13.02 -9.21 24.65
CA ILE A 73 -11.70 -8.71 25.05
C ILE A 73 -10.60 -9.54 24.36
N SER A 74 -10.77 -10.86 24.27
CA SER A 74 -9.82 -11.74 23.58
C SER A 74 -9.62 -11.34 22.12
N TRP A 75 -10.70 -11.09 21.39
CA TRP A 75 -10.63 -10.63 20.00
C TRP A 75 -10.02 -9.24 19.87
N LEU A 76 -10.33 -8.33 20.80
CA LEU A 76 -9.72 -7.00 20.82
C LEU A 76 -8.19 -7.09 20.97
N ILE A 77 -7.71 -7.96 21.85
CA ILE A 77 -6.26 -8.19 22.05
C ILE A 77 -5.63 -8.75 20.77
N ILE A 78 -6.29 -9.71 20.11
CA ILE A 78 -5.81 -10.27 18.85
C ILE A 78 -5.69 -9.18 17.78
N LEU A 79 -6.74 -8.38 17.58
CA LEU A 79 -6.77 -7.29 16.60
C LEU A 79 -5.72 -6.21 16.93
N PHE A 80 -5.60 -5.84 18.20
CA PHE A 80 -4.59 -4.90 18.66
C PHE A 80 -3.17 -5.37 18.33
N GLY A 81 -2.85 -6.64 18.57
CA GLY A 81 -1.53 -7.17 18.20
C GLY A 81 -1.30 -7.22 16.69
N ALA A 82 -2.34 -7.50 15.88
CA ALA A 82 -2.23 -7.44 14.42
C ALA A 82 -1.92 -6.01 13.94
N GLU A 83 -2.60 -5.00 14.49
CA GLU A 83 -2.33 -3.59 14.23
C GLU A 83 -0.93 -3.19 14.68
N LEU A 84 -0.49 -3.65 15.85
CA LEU A 84 0.85 -3.39 16.36
C LEU A 84 1.94 -4.02 15.49
N SER A 85 1.71 -5.22 14.96
CA SER A 85 2.63 -5.88 14.03
C SER A 85 2.76 -5.07 12.74
N PHE A 86 1.64 -4.58 12.21
CA PHE A 86 1.62 -3.71 11.05
C PHE A 86 2.36 -2.40 11.34
N ALA A 87 2.04 -1.72 12.45
CA ALA A 87 2.69 -0.48 12.85
C ALA A 87 4.21 -0.66 13.01
N LYS A 88 4.67 -1.75 13.64
CA LYS A 88 6.11 -2.01 13.81
C LYS A 88 6.84 -2.26 12.49
N GLN A 89 6.17 -2.88 11.52
CA GLN A 89 6.69 -3.14 10.19
C GLN A 89 6.68 -1.88 9.30
N ASN A 90 5.77 -0.96 9.55
CA ASN A 90 5.54 0.24 8.73
C ASN A 90 5.97 1.55 9.41
N VAL A 91 6.60 1.51 10.61
CA VAL A 91 6.93 2.71 11.41
C VAL A 91 7.82 3.70 10.67
N ASP A 92 8.83 3.21 9.94
CA ASP A 92 9.75 4.05 9.16
C ASP A 92 9.06 4.69 7.95
N LYS A 93 7.89 4.18 7.55
CA LYS A 93 7.12 4.64 6.39
C LYS A 93 6.03 5.67 6.77
N TYR A 94 5.75 5.85 8.06
CA TYR A 94 4.68 6.73 8.55
C TYR A 94 5.06 8.22 8.49
N GLU A 95 6.34 8.57 8.66
CA GLU A 95 6.82 9.97 8.55
C GLU A 95 6.69 10.53 7.11
N LEU A 96 6.65 9.66 6.10
CA LEU A 96 6.49 10.02 4.70
C LEU A 96 5.02 10.18 4.26
N GLU A 97 4.05 9.64 4.99
CA GLU A 97 2.64 9.62 4.57
C GLU A 97 1.88 10.93 4.84
N ILE A 98 2.34 11.74 5.80
CA ILE A 98 1.59 12.91 6.32
C ILE A 98 1.52 14.06 5.29
N ASP A 99 2.38 14.11 4.26
CA ASP A 99 2.47 15.25 3.33
C ASP A 99 1.99 14.94 1.88
N SER A 100 1.39 13.77 1.66
CA SER A 100 1.07 13.29 0.30
C SER A 100 -0.22 13.85 -0.32
N SER A 101 -1.03 14.59 0.43
CA SER A 101 -2.37 15.04 0.00
C SER A 101 -2.38 16.29 -0.91
N ASP A 102 -1.24 16.95 -1.14
CA ASP A 102 -1.16 18.17 -1.97
C ASP A 102 -0.04 18.13 -3.03
N VAL A 103 0.24 16.94 -3.58
CA VAL A 103 1.21 16.83 -4.69
C VAL A 103 0.61 17.53 -5.92
N SER A 104 1.10 18.73 -6.21
CA SER A 104 0.71 19.49 -7.41
C SER A 104 0.84 18.64 -8.66
N TYR A 105 -0.01 18.93 -9.66
CA TYR A 105 -0.03 18.27 -10.96
C TYR A 105 1.37 18.15 -11.58
N ASN A 106 2.19 19.19 -11.48
CA ASN A 106 3.54 19.19 -12.02
C ASN A 106 4.48 18.21 -11.28
N HIS A 107 4.36 18.10 -9.96
CA HIS A 107 5.12 17.13 -9.18
C HIS A 107 4.69 15.69 -9.52
N ARG A 108 3.39 15.44 -9.71
CA ARG A 108 2.91 14.12 -10.17
C ARG A 108 3.49 13.73 -11.52
N ARG A 109 3.55 14.65 -12.49
CA ARG A 109 4.20 14.41 -13.79
C ARG A 109 5.67 14.05 -13.63
N LEU A 110 6.41 14.79 -12.82
CA LEU A 110 7.83 14.53 -12.57
C LEU A 110 8.05 13.16 -11.92
N LEU A 111 7.28 12.83 -10.88
CA LEU A 111 7.36 11.54 -10.19
C LEU A 111 7.03 10.38 -11.12
N SER A 112 6.07 10.56 -12.02
CA SER A 112 5.71 9.53 -12.99
C SER A 112 6.81 9.26 -14.00
N VAL A 113 7.44 10.32 -14.50
CA VAL A 113 8.61 10.20 -15.39
C VAL A 113 9.78 9.56 -14.63
N LEU A 114 10.03 9.98 -13.38
CA LEU A 114 11.11 9.46 -12.55
C LEU A 114 10.94 7.96 -12.24
N ILE A 115 9.75 7.55 -11.80
CA ILE A 115 9.44 6.14 -11.52
C ILE A 115 9.55 5.31 -12.80
N THR A 116 9.02 5.81 -13.93
CA THR A 116 9.15 5.09 -15.21
C THR A 116 10.60 4.98 -15.65
N HIS A 117 11.41 6.03 -15.48
CA HIS A 117 12.84 6.02 -15.79
C HIS A 117 13.59 4.97 -14.96
N HIS A 118 13.33 4.91 -13.65
CA HIS A 118 13.90 3.90 -12.77
C HIS A 118 13.59 2.47 -13.26
N LEU A 119 12.32 2.18 -13.57
CA LEU A 119 11.91 0.87 -14.12
C LEU A 119 12.53 0.57 -15.49
N VAL A 120 12.72 1.59 -16.33
CA VAL A 120 13.38 1.45 -17.64
C VAL A 120 14.86 1.08 -17.47
N LEU A 121 15.55 1.67 -16.50
CA LEU A 121 16.96 1.36 -16.24
C LEU A 121 17.15 -0.05 -15.68
N GLU A 122 16.30 -0.48 -14.74
CA GLU A 122 16.32 -1.86 -14.23
C GLU A 122 16.09 -2.86 -15.36
N PHE A 123 15.10 -2.59 -16.22
CA PHE A 123 14.79 -3.44 -17.36
C PHE A 123 15.91 -3.50 -18.40
N ASP A 124 16.57 -2.37 -18.71
CA ASP A 124 17.68 -2.33 -19.67
C ASP A 124 18.91 -3.11 -19.17
N LYS A 125 19.16 -3.07 -17.85
CA LYS A 125 20.22 -3.86 -17.20
C LYS A 125 19.89 -5.35 -17.07
N GLY A 126 18.63 -5.74 -17.30
CA GLY A 126 18.15 -7.10 -17.07
C GLY A 126 18.06 -7.46 -15.57
N GLU A 127 17.86 -6.46 -14.71
CA GLU A 127 17.60 -6.66 -13.29
C GLU A 127 16.17 -7.21 -13.08
N GLU A 128 15.90 -7.79 -11.90
CA GLU A 128 14.55 -8.23 -11.57
C GLU A 128 13.60 -7.04 -11.42
N SER A 129 12.35 -7.23 -11.84
CA SER A 129 11.29 -6.22 -11.69
C SER A 129 11.12 -5.79 -10.24
N SER A 130 11.10 -4.48 -9.98
CA SER A 130 10.95 -3.94 -8.62
C SER A 130 9.51 -3.89 -8.11
N THR A 131 9.34 -4.15 -6.82
CA THR A 131 8.08 -4.03 -6.09
C THR A 131 7.79 -2.59 -5.71
N THR A 132 6.53 -2.26 -5.38
CA THR A 132 6.16 -0.92 -4.87
C THR A 132 7.02 -0.50 -3.66
N GLN A 133 7.38 -1.45 -2.79
CA GLN A 133 8.25 -1.20 -1.64
C GLN A 133 9.67 -0.84 -2.06
N GLN A 134 10.28 -1.61 -2.97
CA GLN A 134 11.63 -1.34 -3.46
C GLN A 134 11.71 0.03 -4.14
N ILE A 135 10.77 0.35 -5.04
CA ILE A 135 10.72 1.65 -5.73
C ILE A 135 10.59 2.80 -4.72
N SER A 136 9.76 2.63 -3.68
CA SER A 136 9.59 3.61 -2.61
C SER A 136 10.87 3.83 -1.81
N ASP A 137 11.56 2.74 -1.48
CA ASP A 137 12.79 2.78 -0.68
C ASP A 137 13.98 3.33 -1.51
N ASP A 138 14.12 2.93 -2.78
CA ASP A 138 15.21 3.34 -3.68
C ASP A 138 15.11 4.81 -4.11
N LEU A 139 13.89 5.30 -4.37
CA LEU A 139 13.65 6.69 -4.77
C LEU A 139 13.39 7.61 -3.57
N ASN A 140 13.29 7.06 -2.35
CA ASN A 140 12.90 7.77 -1.13
C ASN A 140 11.58 8.56 -1.29
N ILE A 141 10.60 7.94 -1.96
CA ILE A 141 9.27 8.50 -2.21
C ILE A 141 8.27 7.80 -1.27
N PRO A 142 7.33 8.53 -0.64
CA PRO A 142 6.27 7.92 0.15
C PRO A 142 5.51 6.82 -0.62
N ILE A 143 5.36 5.65 0.00
CA ILE A 143 4.78 4.46 -0.65
C ILE A 143 3.38 4.70 -1.23
N ARG A 144 2.60 5.58 -0.60
CA ARG A 144 1.27 5.98 -1.07
C ARG A 144 1.32 6.71 -2.41
N ILE A 145 2.29 7.62 -2.58
CA ILE A 145 2.51 8.35 -3.83
C ILE A 145 2.98 7.39 -4.93
N VAL A 146 3.94 6.53 -4.62
CA VAL A 146 4.42 5.50 -5.56
C VAL A 146 3.26 4.62 -6.02
N ARG A 147 2.45 4.12 -5.08
CA ARG A 147 1.28 3.29 -5.40
C ARG A 147 0.28 4.00 -6.31
N GLN A 148 0.00 5.28 -6.06
CA GLN A 148 -0.91 6.06 -6.90
C GLN A 148 -0.32 6.27 -8.31
N VAL A 149 0.95 6.64 -8.40
CA VAL A 149 1.62 6.85 -9.69
C VAL A 149 1.72 5.55 -10.49
N LEU A 150 2.04 4.42 -9.86
CA LEU A 150 2.08 3.12 -10.52
C LEU A 150 0.68 2.70 -11.02
N PHE A 151 -0.38 2.98 -10.26
CA PHE A 151 -1.75 2.74 -10.69
C PHE A 151 -2.08 3.54 -11.97
N ASP A 152 -1.78 4.84 -11.98
CA ASP A 152 -2.01 5.71 -13.14
C ASP A 152 -1.19 5.24 -14.35
N LEU A 153 0.08 4.88 -14.16
CA LEU A 153 0.96 4.37 -15.23
C LEU A 153 0.50 3.02 -15.79
N GLN A 154 -0.11 2.18 -14.97
CA GLN A 154 -0.66 0.87 -15.36
C GLN A 154 -1.95 1.02 -16.16
N GLU A 155 -2.87 1.87 -15.70
CA GLU A 155 -4.07 2.26 -16.45
C GLU A 155 -3.71 2.88 -17.81
N ALA A 156 -2.62 3.66 -17.85
CA ALA A 156 -2.10 4.26 -19.08
C ALA A 156 -1.28 3.29 -19.95
N HIS A 157 -1.17 2.01 -19.55
CA HIS A 157 -0.41 0.96 -20.24
C HIS A 157 1.07 1.29 -20.50
N ILE A 158 1.68 2.12 -19.64
CA ILE A 158 3.13 2.40 -19.69
C ILE A 158 3.92 1.29 -19.00
N ILE A 159 3.36 0.75 -17.90
CA ILE A 159 3.95 -0.34 -17.12
C ILE A 159 2.98 -1.52 -17.03
N SER A 160 3.52 -2.69 -16.70
CA SER A 160 2.77 -3.92 -16.49
C SER A 160 3.17 -4.57 -15.18
N GLU A 161 2.21 -5.18 -14.51
CA GLU A 161 2.45 -6.01 -13.33
C GLU A 161 3.11 -7.34 -13.75
N VAL A 162 4.11 -7.74 -12.98
CA VAL A 162 4.78 -9.03 -13.07
C VAL A 162 4.44 -9.80 -11.81
N HIS A 163 3.90 -11.00 -11.98
CA HIS A 163 3.68 -11.91 -10.88
C HIS A 163 5.00 -12.60 -10.54
N THR A 164 5.49 -12.37 -9.31
CA THR A 164 6.65 -13.08 -8.78
C THR A 164 6.27 -14.51 -8.39
N GLU A 165 7.26 -15.35 -8.04
CA GLU A 165 7.01 -16.71 -7.51
C GLU A 165 6.10 -16.70 -6.28
N ASP A 166 6.08 -15.59 -5.54
CA ASP A 166 5.16 -15.40 -4.44
C ASP A 166 3.90 -14.64 -4.88
N PRO A 167 2.72 -15.26 -4.82
CA PRO A 167 1.48 -14.65 -5.29
C PRO A 167 1.06 -13.40 -4.49
N LYS A 168 1.65 -13.17 -3.31
CA LYS A 168 1.38 -11.96 -2.51
C LYS A 168 2.28 -10.77 -2.89
N VAL A 169 3.24 -10.95 -3.80
CA VAL A 169 4.18 -9.90 -4.20
C VAL A 169 4.04 -9.61 -5.69
N VAL A 170 3.67 -8.36 -5.96
CA VAL A 170 3.55 -7.80 -7.30
C VAL A 170 4.75 -6.88 -7.54
N SER A 171 5.38 -7.06 -8.69
CA SER A 171 6.45 -6.20 -9.19
C SER A 171 6.03 -5.56 -10.51
N TYR A 172 6.80 -4.57 -10.97
CA TYR A 172 6.45 -3.77 -12.14
C TYR A 172 7.58 -3.75 -13.16
N GLN A 173 7.23 -3.73 -14.44
CA GLN A 173 8.17 -3.55 -15.54
C GLN A 173 7.53 -2.70 -16.65
N PRO A 174 8.33 -2.10 -17.56
CA PRO A 174 7.79 -1.43 -18.75
C PRO A 174 6.89 -2.35 -19.59
N ALA A 175 5.69 -1.89 -19.96
CA ALA A 175 4.75 -2.68 -20.79
C ALA A 175 5.09 -2.64 -22.29
N GLN A 176 5.95 -1.70 -22.67
CA GLN A 176 6.34 -1.46 -24.06
C GLN A 176 7.87 -1.34 -24.18
N SER A 177 8.36 -1.40 -25.42
CA SER A 177 9.79 -1.27 -25.68
C SER A 177 10.36 0.03 -25.11
N ILE A 178 11.39 -0.10 -24.27
CA ILE A 178 12.13 1.02 -23.67
C ILE A 178 12.67 2.03 -24.72
N ASN A 179 12.85 1.59 -25.97
CA ASN A 179 13.28 2.44 -27.09
C ASN A 179 12.20 3.43 -27.57
N LYS A 180 10.97 3.35 -27.05
CA LYS A 180 9.84 4.21 -27.40
C LYS A 180 9.33 5.05 -26.21
N ILE A 181 9.87 4.82 -25.02
CA ILE A 181 9.44 5.51 -23.81
C ILE A 181 10.27 6.78 -23.67
N SER A 182 9.64 7.91 -24.01
CA SER A 182 10.19 9.26 -23.82
C SER A 182 9.50 9.98 -22.68
N ILE A 183 10.08 11.10 -22.22
CA ILE A 183 9.44 11.98 -21.23
C ILE A 183 8.02 12.35 -21.68
N CYS A 184 7.86 12.73 -22.95
CA CYS A 184 6.56 13.11 -23.50
C CYS A 184 5.61 11.91 -23.58
N THR A 185 6.10 10.71 -23.91
CA THR A 185 5.29 9.48 -23.92
C THR A 185 4.61 9.26 -22.57
N VAL A 186 5.36 9.34 -21.47
CA VAL A 186 4.83 9.11 -20.12
C VAL A 186 3.88 10.21 -19.69
N VAL A 187 4.27 11.47 -19.90
CA VAL A 187 3.41 12.61 -19.59
C VAL A 187 2.06 12.46 -20.29
N ASN A 188 2.06 12.32 -21.61
CA ASN A 188 0.83 12.31 -22.41
C ASN A 188 -0.07 11.14 -22.03
N ALA A 189 0.53 9.98 -21.72
CA ALA A 189 -0.23 8.81 -21.32
C ALA A 189 -1.01 9.07 -20.01
N ILE A 190 -0.44 9.85 -19.09
CA ILE A 190 -1.10 10.23 -17.83
C ILE A 190 -2.09 11.37 -18.03
N GLU A 191 -1.77 12.38 -18.85
CA GLU A 191 -2.70 13.52 -19.08
C GLU A 191 -3.98 13.07 -19.80
N ASN A 192 -3.89 12.02 -20.62
CA ASN A 192 -5.00 11.44 -21.35
C ASN A 192 -5.74 10.32 -20.57
N LEU A 193 -5.42 10.10 -19.28
CA LEU A 193 -6.20 9.20 -18.44
C LEU A 193 -7.60 9.78 -18.23
N GLY A 194 -8.60 9.16 -18.85
CA GLY A 194 -9.99 9.57 -18.77
C GLY A 194 -10.71 9.45 -20.11
N GLY A 195 -11.98 9.87 -20.15
CA GLY A 195 -12.74 9.93 -21.39
C GLY A 195 -12.45 11.23 -22.14
N ASP A 196 -12.22 11.12 -23.45
CA ASP A 196 -12.07 12.27 -24.37
C ASP A 196 -13.39 13.04 -24.60
N GLU A 197 -14.53 12.50 -24.14
CA GLU A 197 -15.84 13.09 -24.33
C GLU A 197 -16.08 14.24 -23.34
N LEU A 198 -15.89 15.46 -23.83
CA LEU A 198 -16.32 16.66 -23.13
C LEU A 198 -17.84 16.83 -23.29
N PRO A 199 -18.63 16.92 -22.21
CA PRO A 199 -20.07 17.17 -22.27
C PRO A 199 -20.35 18.65 -22.53
N VAL A 200 -19.75 19.20 -23.58
CA VAL A 200 -19.84 20.61 -23.98
C VAL A 200 -20.25 20.68 -25.44
N GLU A 201 -21.22 21.55 -25.75
CA GLU A 201 -21.67 21.75 -27.13
C GLU A 201 -20.53 22.24 -28.02
N ALA A 202 -20.46 21.71 -29.24
CA ALA A 202 -19.39 22.01 -30.18
C ALA A 202 -19.50 23.47 -30.70
N SER A 203 -18.77 24.39 -30.07
CA SER A 203 -18.66 25.78 -30.50
C SER A 203 -17.45 26.03 -31.42
N ALA A 204 -17.45 27.16 -32.13
CA ALA A 204 -16.30 27.55 -32.96
C ALA A 204 -15.06 27.92 -32.10
N GLU A 205 -15.28 28.50 -30.92
CA GLU A 205 -14.21 28.80 -29.96
C GLU A 205 -13.58 27.52 -29.43
N LEU A 206 -14.39 26.52 -29.05
CA LEU A 206 -13.90 25.23 -28.54
C LEU A 206 -13.00 24.53 -29.56
N LYS A 207 -13.40 24.53 -30.84
CA LYS A 207 -12.57 23.97 -31.93
C LYS A 207 -11.23 24.68 -32.06
N THR A 208 -11.24 26.01 -31.94
CA THR A 208 -10.03 26.83 -32.05
C THR A 208 -9.08 26.59 -30.87
N ILE A 209 -9.61 26.50 -29.64
CA ILE A 209 -8.84 26.18 -28.44
C ILE A 209 -8.22 24.79 -28.54
N LYS A 210 -9.02 23.77 -28.91
CA LYS A 210 -8.52 22.40 -29.10
C LYS A 210 -7.40 22.34 -30.14
N ALA A 211 -7.58 23.00 -31.28
CA ALA A 211 -6.55 23.05 -32.32
C ALA A 211 -5.25 23.73 -31.84
N SER A 212 -5.34 24.77 -31.00
CA SER A 212 -4.19 25.43 -30.40
C SER A 212 -3.47 24.51 -29.40
N MET A 213 -4.22 23.83 -28.53
CA MET A 213 -3.67 22.85 -27.58
C MET A 213 -2.96 21.69 -28.30
N ASP A 214 -3.58 21.13 -29.35
CA ASP A 214 -2.98 20.07 -30.17
C ASP A 214 -1.68 20.53 -30.86
N ALA A 215 -1.60 21.80 -31.26
CA ALA A 215 -0.40 22.37 -31.89
C ALA A 215 0.74 22.55 -30.88
N ILE A 216 0.43 22.99 -29.65
CA ILE A 216 1.40 23.06 -28.55
C ILE A 216 1.93 21.65 -28.25
N GLN A 217 1.04 20.68 -28.15
CA GLN A 217 1.39 19.29 -27.84
C GLN A 217 2.36 18.69 -28.88
N LYS A 218 2.05 18.85 -30.17
CA LYS A 218 2.94 18.41 -31.27
C LYS A 218 4.29 19.10 -31.27
N SER A 219 4.37 20.33 -30.76
CA SER A 219 5.63 21.07 -30.65
C SER A 219 6.49 20.52 -29.52
N ILE A 220 5.87 20.11 -28.40
CA ILE A 220 6.55 19.46 -27.27
C ILE A 220 7.12 18.10 -27.71
N GLU A 221 6.35 17.30 -28.44
CA GLU A 221 6.79 15.98 -28.94
C GLU A 221 8.05 16.06 -29.83
N LYS A 222 8.17 17.14 -30.62
CA LYS A 222 9.30 17.39 -31.53
C LYS A 222 10.46 18.14 -30.87
N SER A 223 10.32 18.54 -29.61
CA SER A 223 11.36 19.26 -28.88
C SER A 223 12.59 18.38 -28.69
N SER A 224 13.78 18.97 -28.79
CA SER A 224 15.04 18.29 -28.45
C SER A 224 15.13 17.91 -26.97
N ALA A 225 14.29 18.51 -26.11
CA ALA A 225 14.17 18.15 -24.71
C ALA A 225 13.36 16.85 -24.49
N ASN A 226 12.67 16.34 -25.52
CA ASN A 226 11.96 15.07 -25.44
C ASN A 226 12.93 13.89 -25.60
N ILE A 227 13.60 13.55 -24.51
CA ILE A 227 14.59 12.47 -24.45
C ILE A 227 13.94 11.12 -24.10
N LEU A 228 14.53 10.04 -24.61
CA LEU A 228 14.17 8.67 -24.20
C LEU A 228 14.62 8.45 -22.76
N LEU A 229 13.79 7.78 -21.97
CA LEU A 229 14.09 7.60 -20.54
C LEU A 229 15.33 6.74 -20.30
N LYS A 230 15.66 5.83 -21.21
CA LYS A 230 16.90 5.03 -21.13
C LYS A 230 18.19 5.84 -21.37
N ASP A 231 18.08 7.03 -21.96
CA ASP A 231 19.22 7.86 -22.38
C ASP A 231 19.45 9.05 -21.41
N ILE A 232 18.68 9.11 -20.31
CA ILE A 232 18.85 10.06 -19.20
C ILE A 232 19.98 9.57 -18.29
#